data_AF-A0A227KQG4-F1
#
_entry.id   AF-A0A227KQG4-F1
#
_cell.length_a   1.000
_cell.length_b   1.000
_cell.length_c   1.000
_cell.angle_alpha   90.00
_cell.angle_beta   90.00
_cell.angle_gamma   90.00
#
_symmetry.space_group_name_H-M   'P 1'
#
loop_
_entity.id
_entity.type
_entity.pdbx_description
1 polymer ?
#
loop_
_entity_poly.entity_id
_entity_poly.type
_entity_poly.pdbx_seq_one_letter_code
_entity_poly.pdbx_strand_id
1 'polypeptide(L)'
;MDQQQPNFPVNQVPRNLVTVTQIVYFLHGLSIVLGVFSGASIATAFVFGWPSIIAVIINYVKRSDVQGTYLASHFTWQIRTFWYAFWWIIFVWVVGFFLAFILVPEFDTETPLFS
;
A
#
# COMPACT_ATOMS: atom_id res chain seq x y z
N MET A 1 -6.17 -22.49 35.55
CA MET A 1 -4.78 -22.85 35.20
C MET A 1 -4.08 -21.53 34.89
N ASP A 2 -3.51 -20.91 35.92
CA ASP A 2 -2.83 -19.62 35.77
C ASP A 2 -1.46 -19.86 35.15
N GLN A 3 -1.33 -19.57 33.86
CA GLN A 3 -0.07 -19.66 33.14
C GLN A 3 0.84 -18.53 33.65
N GLN A 4 1.70 -18.84 34.63
CA GLN A 4 2.72 -17.94 35.15
C GLN A 4 3.63 -17.51 33.99
N GLN A 5 3.48 -16.27 33.51
CA GLN A 5 4.38 -15.71 32.51
C GLN A 5 5.80 -15.70 33.08
N PRO A 6 6.79 -16.26 32.36
CA PRO A 6 8.17 -16.23 32.82
C PRO A 6 8.62 -14.76 32.98
N ASN A 7 8.88 -14.35 34.22
CA ASN A 7 9.32 -12.99 34.54
C ASN A 7 10.85 -12.91 34.37
N PHE A 8 11.30 -12.79 33.12
CA PHE A 8 12.71 -12.54 32.82
C PHE A 8 13.05 -11.07 33.09
N PRO A 9 14.16 -10.76 33.78
CA PRO A 9 14.62 -9.37 33.85
C PRO A 9 14.99 -8.88 32.45
N VAL A 10 14.67 -7.62 32.12
CA VAL A 10 14.74 -7.03 30.76
C VAL A 10 16.11 -7.22 30.08
N ASN A 11 17.18 -7.34 30.87
CA ASN A 11 18.56 -7.53 30.40
C ASN A 11 19.02 -8.98 30.27
N GLN A 12 18.15 -9.99 30.53
CA GLN A 12 18.50 -11.42 30.48
C GLN A 12 17.53 -12.23 29.61
N VAL A 13 17.11 -11.67 28.47
CA VAL A 13 16.28 -12.42 27.52
C VAL A 13 17.15 -13.48 26.79
N PRO A 14 16.73 -14.76 26.74
CA PRO A 14 17.45 -15.82 26.04
C PRO A 14 17.70 -15.49 24.56
N ARG A 15 18.89 -15.82 24.05
CA ARG A 15 19.31 -15.49 22.67
C ARG A 15 18.36 -16.06 21.60
N ASN A 16 17.82 -17.26 21.81
CA ASN A 16 16.89 -17.90 20.89
C ASN A 16 15.58 -17.11 20.73
N LEU A 17 15.09 -16.45 21.78
CA LEU A 17 13.89 -15.60 21.70
C LEU A 17 14.19 -14.36 20.83
N VAL A 18 15.35 -13.74 21.03
CA VAL A 18 15.80 -12.59 20.20
C VAL A 18 15.92 -13.01 18.74
N THR A 19 16.53 -14.17 18.46
CA THR A 19 16.65 -14.69 17.08
C THR A 19 15.30 -14.96 16.44
N VAL A 20 14.35 -15.56 17.18
CA VAL A 20 12.98 -15.79 16.68
C VAL A 20 12.29 -14.46 16.36
N THR A 21 12.38 -13.47 17.24
CA THR A 21 11.82 -12.13 17.00
C THR A 21 12.43 -11.49 15.75
N GLN A 22 13.75 -11.58 15.57
CA GLN A 22 14.42 -11.08 14.38
C GLN A 22 13.96 -11.77 13.09
N ILE A 23 13.78 -13.10 13.12
CA ILE A 23 13.23 -13.86 12.00
C ILE A 23 11.81 -13.37 11.67
N VAL A 24 10.96 -13.19 12.68
CA VAL A 24 9.59 -12.71 12.50
C VAL A 24 9.57 -11.32 11.85
N TYR A 25 10.43 -10.40 12.30
CA TYR A 25 10.56 -9.08 11.67
C TYR A 25 11.03 -9.16 10.22
N PHE A 26 12.03 -10.02 9.94
CA PHE A 26 12.52 -10.22 8.57
C PHE A 26 11.43 -10.77 7.66
N LEU A 27 10.65 -11.74 8.14
CA LEU A 27 9.53 -12.33 7.40
C LEU A 27 8.41 -11.32 7.13
N HIS A 28 8.06 -10.48 8.11
CA HIS A 28 7.07 -9.41 7.92
C HIS A 28 7.56 -8.39 6.90
N GLY A 29 8.81 -7.92 7.02
CA GLY A 29 9.40 -6.98 6.06
C GLY A 29 9.41 -7.56 4.64
N LEU A 30 9.81 -8.83 4.50
CA LEU A 30 9.80 -9.53 3.22
C LEU A 30 8.38 -9.65 2.64
N SER A 31 7.38 -9.96 3.46
CA SER A 31 5.99 -10.02 3.02
C SER A 31 5.47 -8.68 2.51
N ILE A 32 5.81 -7.57 3.19
CA ILE A 32 5.44 -6.21 2.75
C ILE A 32 6.09 -5.90 1.39
N VAL A 33 7.40 -6.18 1.25
CA VAL A 33 8.13 -6.00 -0.01
C VAL A 33 7.45 -6.81 -1.12
N LEU A 34 7.28 -8.12 -0.93
CA LEU A 34 6.64 -8.97 -1.92
C LEU A 34 5.20 -8.53 -2.23
N GLY A 35 4.41 -8.12 -1.25
CA GLY A 35 3.04 -7.64 -1.44
C GLY A 35 2.96 -6.35 -2.26
N VAL A 36 3.86 -5.40 -1.98
CA VAL A 36 3.98 -4.14 -2.74
C VAL A 36 4.44 -4.42 -4.17
N PHE A 37 5.45 -5.27 -4.35
CA PHE A 37 6.03 -5.57 -5.67
C PHE A 37 5.24 -6.58 -6.51
N SER A 38 4.24 -7.28 -5.95
CA SER A 38 3.39 -8.24 -6.68
C SER A 38 1.94 -7.76 -6.82
N GLY A 39 1.14 -7.86 -5.76
CA GLY A 39 -0.30 -7.62 -5.83
C GLY A 39 -0.63 -6.15 -6.12
N ALA A 40 -0.01 -5.24 -5.38
CA ALA A 40 -0.24 -3.80 -5.57
C ALA A 40 0.32 -3.31 -6.92
N SER A 41 1.48 -3.82 -7.35
CA SER A 41 2.08 -3.46 -8.64
C SER A 41 1.29 -4.01 -9.83
N ILE A 42 0.77 -5.25 -9.76
CA ILE A 42 -0.05 -5.84 -10.83
C ILE A 42 -1.39 -5.11 -10.92
N ALA A 43 -2.06 -4.84 -9.81
CA ALA A 43 -3.31 -4.09 -9.81
C ALA A 43 -3.11 -2.66 -10.34
N THR A 44 -2.03 -1.99 -9.91
CA THR A 44 -1.67 -0.66 -10.43
C THR A 44 -1.30 -0.73 -11.91
N ALA A 45 -0.55 -1.73 -12.36
CA ALA A 45 -0.21 -1.94 -13.76
C ALA A 45 -1.46 -2.29 -14.60
N PHE A 46 -2.47 -2.94 -14.02
CA PHE A 46 -3.74 -3.15 -14.71
C PHE A 46 -4.55 -1.87 -14.84
N VAL A 47 -4.54 -0.99 -13.83
CA VAL A 47 -5.31 0.27 -13.84
C VAL A 47 -4.56 1.40 -14.58
N PHE A 48 -3.23 1.39 -14.63
CA PHE A 48 -2.41 2.46 -15.23
C PHE A 48 -1.44 1.99 -16.31
N GLY A 49 -1.33 0.69 -16.54
CA GLY A 49 -0.60 0.20 -17.69
C GLY A 49 -1.28 0.63 -18.99
N TRP A 50 -0.54 0.49 -20.09
CA TRP A 50 -1.08 0.75 -21.42
C TRP A 50 -2.45 0.13 -21.68
N PRO A 51 -2.80 -1.08 -21.19
CA PRO A 51 -4.13 -1.64 -21.42
C PRO A 51 -5.28 -0.77 -20.89
N SER A 52 -5.17 -0.20 -19.69
CA SER A 52 -6.26 0.60 -19.09
C SER A 52 -6.35 2.00 -19.69
N ILE A 53 -5.21 2.62 -20.03
CA ILE A 53 -5.20 3.89 -20.77
C ILE A 53 -5.87 3.69 -22.14
N ILE A 54 -5.51 2.62 -22.87
CA ILE A 54 -6.14 2.29 -24.14
C ILE A 54 -7.65 2.03 -23.94
N ALA A 55 -8.04 1.29 -22.91
CA ALA A 55 -9.44 1.00 -22.62
C ALA A 55 -10.26 2.27 -22.36
N VAL A 56 -9.78 3.20 -21.51
CA VAL A 56 -10.52 4.45 -21.22
C VAL A 56 -10.60 5.36 -22.45
N ILE A 57 -9.55 5.42 -23.27
CA ILE A 57 -9.57 6.16 -24.55
C ILE A 57 -10.62 5.57 -25.50
N ILE A 58 -10.62 4.25 -25.69
CA ILE A 58 -11.62 3.57 -26.51
C ILE A 58 -13.02 3.89 -25.99
N ASN A 59 -13.23 3.85 -24.67
CA ASN A 59 -14.52 4.17 -24.07
C ASN A 59 -14.99 5.59 -24.38
N TYR A 60 -14.10 6.58 -24.36
CA TYR A 60 -14.46 7.96 -24.73
C TYR A 60 -14.74 8.11 -26.22
N VAL A 61 -13.89 7.55 -27.08
CA VAL A 61 -14.02 7.65 -28.55
C VAL A 61 -15.28 6.96 -29.05
N LYS A 62 -15.58 5.77 -28.54
CA LYS A 62 -16.73 4.95 -28.95
C LYS A 62 -18.02 5.30 -28.20
N ARG A 63 -17.99 6.24 -27.24
CA ARG A 63 -19.14 6.56 -26.39
C ARG A 63 -20.37 7.01 -27.17
N SER A 64 -20.17 7.77 -28.25
CA SER A 64 -21.26 8.24 -29.12
C SER A 64 -21.90 7.11 -29.92
N ASP A 65 -21.11 6.14 -30.35
CA ASP A 65 -21.53 5.03 -31.22
C ASP A 65 -22.46 4.04 -30.50
N VAL A 66 -22.35 3.96 -29.17
CA VAL A 66 -23.10 3.01 -28.34
C VAL A 66 -24.35 3.62 -27.68
N GLN A 67 -24.67 4.89 -27.97
CA GLN A 67 -25.81 5.59 -27.37
C GLN A 67 -27.13 4.89 -27.67
N GLY A 68 -28.00 4.80 -26.67
CA GLY A 68 -29.29 4.09 -26.79
C GLY A 68 -29.20 2.57 -26.63
N THR A 69 -28.01 2.01 -26.38
CA THR A 69 -27.82 0.58 -26.09
C THR A 69 -27.41 0.37 -24.62
N TYR A 70 -27.46 -0.88 -24.15
CA TYR A 70 -26.94 -1.25 -22.82
C TYR A 70 -25.43 -0.98 -22.67
N LEU A 71 -24.69 -0.87 -23.78
CA LEU A 71 -23.25 -0.59 -23.77
C LEU A 71 -22.95 0.84 -23.31
N ALA A 72 -23.86 1.81 -23.53
CA ALA A 72 -23.66 3.19 -23.08
C ALA A 72 -23.53 3.29 -21.55
N SER A 73 -24.33 2.51 -20.80
CA SER A 73 -24.23 2.48 -19.34
C SER A 73 -22.94 1.77 -18.89
N HIS A 74 -22.56 0.68 -19.57
CA HIS A 74 -21.32 -0.03 -19.28
C HIS A 74 -20.08 0.83 -19.52
N PHE A 75 -20.00 1.53 -20.66
CA PHE A 75 -18.90 2.44 -20.98
C PHE A 75 -18.81 3.60 -19.98
N THR A 76 -19.95 4.17 -19.61
CA THR A 76 -20.00 5.23 -18.59
C THR A 76 -19.53 4.73 -17.23
N TRP A 77 -19.89 3.49 -16.87
CA TRP A 77 -19.40 2.86 -15.64
C TRP A 77 -17.89 2.64 -15.67
N GLN A 78 -17.34 2.06 -16.76
CA GLN A 78 -15.90 1.84 -16.90
C GLN A 78 -15.09 3.15 -16.83
N ILE A 79 -15.58 4.23 -17.44
CA ILE A 79 -14.95 5.55 -17.34
C ILE A 79 -14.97 6.06 -15.89
N ARG A 80 -16.10 5.94 -15.19
CA ARG A 80 -16.22 6.41 -13.80
C ARG A 80 -15.29 5.64 -12.87
N THR A 81 -15.23 4.31 -12.98
CA THR A 81 -14.37 3.48 -12.13
C THR A 81 -12.89 3.75 -12.37
N PHE A 82 -12.48 4.01 -13.61
CA PHE A 82 -11.13 4.49 -13.91
C PHE A 82 -10.79 5.76 -13.13
N TRP A 83 -11.65 6.78 -13.20
CA TRP A 83 -11.40 8.04 -12.49
C TRP A 83 -11.48 7.90 -10.98
N TYR A 84 -12.39 7.08 -10.45
CA TYR A 84 -12.43 6.79 -9.02
C TYR A 84 -11.14 6.12 -8.52
N ALA A 85 -10.61 5.14 -9.27
CA ALA A 85 -9.35 4.51 -8.94
C ALA A 85 -8.17 5.50 -9.01
N PHE A 86 -8.15 6.35 -10.06
CA PHE A 86 -7.16 7.42 -10.22
C PHE A 86 -7.10 8.34 -9.00
N TRP A 87 -8.25 8.86 -8.58
CA TRP A 87 -8.34 9.76 -7.43
C TRP A 87 -8.05 9.08 -6.10
N TRP A 88 -8.50 7.83 -5.91
CA TRP A 88 -8.24 7.07 -4.68
C TRP A 88 -6.74 6.88 -4.44
N ILE A 89 -5.98 6.61 -5.50
CA ILE A 89 -4.53 6.43 -5.38
C ILE A 89 -3.84 7.74 -5.05
N ILE A 90 -4.22 8.85 -5.69
CA ILE A 90 -3.70 10.17 -5.32
C ILE A 90 -4.00 10.46 -3.84
N PHE A 91 -5.21 10.16 -3.38
CA PHE A 91 -5.59 10.34 -1.99
C PHE A 91 -4.72 9.51 -1.04
N VAL A 92 -4.56 8.21 -1.29
CA VAL A 92 -3.71 7.32 -0.48
C VAL A 92 -2.25 7.80 -0.47
N TRP A 93 -1.72 8.25 -1.62
CA TRP A 93 -0.37 8.82 -1.71
C TRP A 93 -0.21 10.07 -0.88
N VAL A 94 -1.15 11.00 -0.98
CA VAL A 94 -1.14 12.26 -0.21
C VAL A 94 -1.22 11.98 1.28
N VAL A 95 -2.17 11.14 1.72
CA VAL A 95 -2.33 10.75 3.13
C VAL A 95 -1.07 10.03 3.63
N GLY A 96 -0.55 9.07 2.86
CA GLY A 96 0.68 8.34 3.20
C GLY A 96 1.89 9.25 3.32
N PHE A 97 2.03 10.23 2.43
CA PHE A 97 3.07 11.26 2.51
C PHE A 97 2.95 12.09 3.78
N PHE A 98 1.76 12.61 4.11
CA PHE A 98 1.55 13.39 5.33
C PHE A 98 1.82 12.56 6.60
N LEU A 99 1.35 11.31 6.64
CA LEU A 99 1.62 10.42 7.76
C LEU A 99 3.12 10.14 7.92
N ALA A 100 3.86 9.92 6.83
CA ALA A 100 5.30 9.74 6.88
C ALA A 100 6.00 10.99 7.45
N PHE A 101 5.63 12.19 7.00
CA PHE A 101 6.21 13.44 7.51
C PHE A 101 5.84 13.76 8.97
N ILE A 102 4.70 13.30 9.46
CA ILE A 102 4.28 13.51 10.86
C ILE A 102 4.90 12.46 11.80
N LEU A 103 5.10 11.21 11.35
CA LEU A 103 5.53 10.10 12.19
C LEU A 103 7.06 9.92 12.24
N VAL A 104 7.80 10.37 11.21
CA VAL A 104 9.26 10.23 11.11
C VAL A 104 10.11 11.30 11.84
N PRO A 105 9.64 12.53 12.17
CA PRO A 105 10.54 13.57 12.70
C PRO A 105 11.06 13.30 14.12
N GLU A 106 10.50 12.35 14.87
CA GLU A 106 10.92 11.99 16.23
C GLU A 106 12.18 11.09 16.29
N PHE A 107 12.70 10.61 15.14
CA PHE A 107 13.80 9.64 15.13
C PHE A 107 15.23 10.23 15.03
N ASP A 108 15.39 11.56 14.88
CA ASP A 108 16.71 12.19 14.60
C ASP A 108 17.10 13.36 15.55
N THR A 109 16.44 13.52 16.69
CA THR A 109 16.75 14.60 17.68
C THR A 109 17.75 14.22 18.77
N GLU A 110 18.63 13.24 18.54
CA GLU A 110 19.78 13.02 19.41
C GLU A 110 21.00 13.72 18.80
N THR A 111 21.05 15.07 18.83
CA THR A 111 22.32 15.77 18.67
C THR A 111 23.17 15.47 19.90
N PRO A 112 24.29 14.71 19.80
CA PRO A 112 25.15 14.54 20.95
C PRO A 112 25.83 15.88 21.24
N LEU A 113 25.27 16.64 22.17
CA LEU A 113 25.92 17.80 22.77
C LEU A 113 27.02 17.32 23.71
N PHE A 114 28.13 16.86 23.13
CA PHE A 114 29.40 16.76 23.86
C PHE A 114 30.28 17.94 23.45
N SER A 115 30.26 18.97 24.31
CA SER A 115 31.33 19.96 24.49
C SER A 115 32.15 19.58 25.71
#